data_AF-A0A0A8ERW1-F1
#
_entry.id   AF-A0A0A8ERW1-F1
#
_cell.length_a   1.000
_cell.length_b   1.000
_cell.length_c   1.000
_cell.angle_alpha   90.00
_cell.angle_beta   90.00
_cell.angle_gamma   90.00
#
_symmetry.space_group_name_H-M   'P 1'
#
loop_
_entity.id
_entity.type
_entity.pdbx_description
1 polymer ?
#
loop_
_entity_poly.entity_id
_entity_poly.type
_entity_poly.pdbx_seq_one_letter_code
_entity_poly.pdbx_strand_id
1 'polypeptide(L)'
;MVGLRQFVIDAWSWLNYKPVMADAGRPGNRAFPELAASWLPPQEMRRLAAYKVLAAYDNNQAGQLADDADSAADRRELGDAAKVVDTALGYLLGSEQKVTVEGAEHAEGEVPRPGAAEAAAVQERLRQWGTKELLTLRIQQAERSAVLLGDSVYALAWDPVKQRPTLRVYDPGFYFPQWDDDQDQDFPTRVHLAWELPEDPELGLKARVRRVTYELGPIAEDDASVVREYPWEPGQPSRMTCFLTDGEWLLEDLGRGQTLDRLPMDKAAFRVRPDGTELNRLDLWIDFVPVIHIANTIPHGGEHWGQPVIAKVLQGLDELAATDSDSAAASATTGTPIIGLAGARLPVDRATGRPVQLTVEAGAVWQLGDSGRMDALDTSPQLAELRARVEHLLDRIASNSRITSAGLGTLDASQVPSGYALKLALGPLDALVGAMRLAREHKYQLLLKMVQRLYQAGRADGWPMGESLPARLVWAPHAPTDRAAVLDEVTQAYGAGVLSLETAVAMLGEAGYPIQDAAEEVARIRQSAQQESQVRMEEAAAARGGGREGQPQEAAAGSGAEAAGQEKAGGFGFGAGALGQR
;
A
#
# COMPACT_ATOMS: atom_id res chain seq x y z
N MET A 1 -19.14 1.67 -41.62
CA MET A 1 -19.94 1.81 -40.39
C MET A 1 -19.06 1.30 -39.26
N VAL A 2 -18.36 2.19 -38.54
CA VAL A 2 -17.49 1.79 -37.42
C VAL A 2 -18.42 1.31 -36.31
N GLY A 3 -18.40 0.01 -36.01
CA GLY A 3 -19.23 -0.55 -34.94
C GLY A 3 -18.87 0.13 -33.62
N LEU A 4 -19.90 0.52 -32.85
CA LEU A 4 -19.71 1.02 -31.49
C LEU A 4 -18.86 0.00 -30.70
N ARG A 5 -17.69 0.42 -30.22
CA ARG A 5 -16.91 -0.38 -29.26
C ARG A 5 -17.80 -0.67 -28.06
N GLN A 6 -17.84 -1.92 -27.62
CA GLN A 6 -18.62 -2.33 -26.45
C GLN A 6 -18.13 -1.53 -25.23
N PHE A 7 -19.00 -0.69 -24.67
CA PHE A 7 -18.70 0.10 -23.49
C PHE A 7 -19.11 -0.69 -22.25
N VAL A 8 -18.12 -1.15 -21.47
CA VAL A 8 -18.32 -1.90 -20.23
C VAL A 8 -18.03 -0.96 -19.06
N ILE A 9 -18.90 -0.94 -18.05
CA ILE A 9 -18.71 -0.24 -16.78
C ILE A 9 -18.51 -1.29 -15.67
N ASP A 10 -17.34 -1.25 -15.05
CA ASP A 10 -16.83 -2.16 -14.02
C ASP A 10 -15.58 -1.55 -13.34
N ALA A 11 -15.02 -2.25 -12.35
CA ALA A 11 -13.81 -1.90 -11.62
C ALA A 11 -12.58 -1.55 -12.50
N TRP A 12 -12.52 -2.05 -13.75
CA TRP A 12 -11.42 -1.86 -14.70
C TRP A 12 -11.77 -0.94 -15.87
N SER A 13 -12.87 -0.22 -15.80
CA SER A 13 -13.35 0.62 -16.91
C SER A 13 -12.44 1.77 -17.29
N TRP A 14 -11.59 2.20 -16.35
CA TRP A 14 -10.53 3.17 -16.61
C TRP A 14 -9.46 2.62 -17.60
N LEU A 15 -9.40 1.31 -17.85
CA LEU A 15 -8.59 0.69 -18.90
C LEU A 15 -9.28 0.61 -20.28
N ASN A 16 -10.53 1.03 -20.43
CA ASN A 16 -11.27 0.88 -21.71
C ASN A 16 -10.61 1.59 -22.91
N TYR A 17 -9.73 2.55 -22.65
CA TYR A 17 -8.95 3.21 -23.70
C TYR A 17 -7.83 2.32 -24.27
N LYS A 18 -7.41 1.27 -23.54
CA LYS A 18 -6.43 0.30 -23.99
C LYS A 18 -7.09 -0.70 -24.96
N PRO A 19 -6.59 -0.80 -26.19
CA PRO A 19 -7.13 -1.72 -27.20
C PRO A 19 -7.14 -3.18 -26.74
N VAL A 20 -6.08 -3.62 -26.05
CA VAL A 20 -5.96 -4.98 -25.50
C VAL A 20 -7.10 -5.36 -24.54
N MET A 21 -7.77 -4.38 -23.94
CA MET A 21 -8.90 -4.58 -23.02
C MET A 21 -10.27 -4.63 -23.71
N ALA A 22 -10.37 -4.08 -24.92
CA ALA A 22 -11.61 -4.10 -25.70
C ALA A 22 -11.94 -5.49 -26.27
N ASP A 23 -10.91 -6.33 -26.46
CA ASP A 23 -11.02 -7.65 -27.10
C ASP A 23 -10.55 -8.82 -26.19
N ALA A 24 -10.46 -8.64 -24.87
CA ALA A 24 -9.83 -9.59 -23.93
C ALA A 24 -10.37 -11.05 -23.99
N GLY A 25 -11.53 -11.30 -24.61
CA GLY A 25 -12.11 -12.63 -24.82
C GLY A 25 -12.37 -13.03 -26.26
N ARG A 26 -11.93 -12.27 -27.27
CA ARG A 26 -12.17 -12.63 -28.69
C ARG A 26 -11.14 -13.66 -29.19
N PRO A 27 -11.58 -14.73 -29.88
CA PRO A 27 -10.68 -15.64 -30.58
C PRO A 27 -9.78 -14.85 -31.56
N GLY A 28 -8.47 -14.88 -31.34
CA GLY A 28 -7.49 -14.15 -32.15
C GLY A 28 -6.90 -12.90 -31.51
N ASN A 29 -7.35 -12.48 -30.32
CA ASN A 29 -6.60 -11.50 -29.52
C ASN A 29 -5.29 -12.15 -29.04
N ARG A 30 -4.16 -11.64 -29.55
CA ARG A 30 -2.82 -12.23 -29.33
C ARG A 30 -2.10 -11.68 -28.11
N ALA A 31 -2.66 -10.70 -27.41
CA ALA A 31 -1.96 -10.03 -26.32
C ALA A 31 -1.70 -10.97 -25.13
N PHE A 32 -2.64 -11.87 -24.82
CA PHE A 32 -2.56 -12.81 -23.70
C PHE A 32 -3.07 -14.20 -24.11
N PRO A 33 -2.34 -14.96 -24.95
CA PRO A 33 -2.80 -16.25 -25.48
C PRO A 33 -3.13 -17.27 -24.38
N GLU A 34 -2.44 -17.21 -23.25
CA GLU A 34 -2.68 -18.04 -22.06
C GLU A 34 -4.00 -17.75 -21.34
N LEU A 35 -4.62 -16.57 -21.54
CA LEU A 35 -5.96 -16.29 -21.00
C LEU A 35 -7.08 -16.93 -21.82
N ALA A 36 -6.79 -17.42 -23.03
CA ALA A 36 -7.73 -18.17 -23.86
C ALA A 36 -7.88 -19.64 -23.41
N ALA A 37 -7.41 -20.00 -22.21
CA ALA A 37 -7.53 -21.34 -21.67
C ALA A 37 -9.00 -21.74 -21.49
N SER A 38 -9.34 -22.98 -21.84
CA SER A 38 -10.72 -23.50 -21.83
C SER A 38 -11.36 -23.57 -20.44
N TRP A 39 -10.54 -23.59 -19.39
CA TRP A 39 -10.97 -23.76 -18.00
C TRP A 39 -11.27 -22.43 -17.30
N LEU A 40 -10.84 -21.29 -17.84
CA LEU A 40 -11.11 -19.99 -17.23
C LEU A 40 -12.57 -19.57 -17.45
N PRO A 41 -13.29 -19.14 -16.39
CA PRO A 41 -14.62 -18.60 -16.55
C PRO A 41 -14.59 -17.30 -17.41
N PRO A 42 -15.52 -17.11 -18.36
CA PRO A 42 -15.49 -15.96 -19.25
C PRO A 42 -15.53 -14.59 -18.55
N GLN A 43 -16.24 -14.50 -17.44
CA GLN A 43 -16.37 -13.29 -16.62
C GLN A 43 -15.05 -12.85 -15.96
N GLU A 44 -14.11 -13.78 -15.78
CA GLU A 44 -12.82 -13.52 -15.13
C GLU A 44 -11.76 -13.01 -16.11
N MET A 45 -11.93 -13.26 -17.41
CA MET A 45 -10.92 -12.94 -18.43
C MET A 45 -10.51 -11.46 -18.41
N ARG A 46 -11.48 -10.57 -18.22
CA ARG A 46 -11.24 -9.12 -18.21
C ARG A 46 -10.43 -8.67 -16.99
N ARG A 47 -10.72 -9.24 -15.82
CA ARG A 47 -9.94 -9.02 -14.59
C ARG A 47 -8.49 -9.47 -14.77
N LEU A 48 -8.30 -10.70 -15.27
CA LEU A 48 -6.97 -11.26 -15.47
C LEU A 48 -6.16 -10.49 -16.52
N ALA A 49 -6.81 -10.03 -17.59
CA ALA A 49 -6.19 -9.13 -18.57
C ALA A 49 -5.77 -7.79 -17.93
N ALA A 50 -6.61 -7.20 -17.08
CA ALA A 50 -6.27 -5.98 -16.36
C ALA A 50 -5.05 -6.16 -15.45
N TYR A 51 -4.97 -7.26 -14.69
CA TYR A 51 -3.80 -7.56 -13.86
C TYR A 51 -2.51 -7.70 -14.68
N LYS A 52 -2.58 -8.30 -15.88
CA LYS A 52 -1.41 -8.39 -16.78
C LYS A 52 -0.99 -7.05 -17.34
N VAL A 53 -1.94 -6.21 -17.73
CA VAL A 53 -1.65 -4.83 -18.14
C VAL A 53 -0.93 -4.10 -17.02
N LEU A 54 -1.44 -4.18 -15.79
CA LEU A 54 -0.84 -3.53 -14.62
C LEU A 54 0.55 -4.06 -14.30
N ALA A 55 0.75 -5.38 -14.35
CA ALA A 55 2.06 -5.99 -14.18
C ALA A 55 3.06 -5.54 -15.27
N ALA A 56 2.61 -5.31 -16.50
CA ALA A 56 3.47 -4.78 -17.56
C ALA A 56 3.98 -3.37 -17.26
N TYR A 57 3.16 -2.49 -16.67
CA TYR A 57 3.62 -1.17 -16.22
C TYR A 57 4.67 -1.24 -15.12
N ASP A 58 4.51 -2.16 -14.16
CA ASP A 58 5.49 -2.36 -13.08
C ASP A 58 6.85 -2.83 -13.61
N ASN A 59 6.84 -3.61 -14.70
CA ASN A 59 8.04 -4.22 -15.29
C ASN A 59 8.61 -3.43 -16.49
N ASN A 60 8.13 -2.22 -16.77
CA ASN A 60 8.52 -1.41 -17.93
C ASN A 60 8.32 -2.14 -19.27
N GLN A 61 7.18 -2.84 -19.40
CA GLN A 61 6.78 -3.61 -20.59
C GLN A 61 5.43 -3.16 -21.16
N ALA A 62 4.85 -2.05 -20.69
CA ALA A 62 3.51 -1.62 -21.12
C ALA A 62 3.46 -1.22 -22.61
N GLY A 63 4.59 -0.83 -23.19
CA GLY A 63 4.78 -0.47 -24.59
C GLY A 63 4.55 -1.65 -25.53
N GLN A 64 4.83 -2.88 -25.06
CA GLN A 64 4.55 -4.12 -25.80
C GLN A 64 3.04 -4.36 -25.98
N LEU A 65 2.20 -3.68 -25.19
CA LEU A 65 0.74 -3.76 -25.26
C LEU A 65 0.14 -2.67 -26.16
N ALA A 66 0.97 -1.88 -26.85
CA ALA A 66 0.51 -0.91 -27.83
C ALA A 66 0.04 -1.60 -29.14
N ASP A 67 -0.92 -0.97 -29.83
CA ASP A 67 -1.49 -1.48 -31.10
C ASP A 67 -0.46 -1.64 -32.23
N ASP A 68 0.65 -0.91 -32.15
CA ASP A 68 1.69 -0.88 -33.17
C ASP A 68 2.96 -1.57 -32.65
N ALA A 69 3.12 -2.82 -33.06
CA ALA A 69 4.25 -3.66 -32.64
C ALA A 69 5.61 -3.11 -33.12
N ASP A 70 5.63 -2.34 -34.22
CA ASP A 70 6.86 -1.77 -34.76
C ASP A 70 7.36 -0.58 -33.92
N SER A 71 6.44 0.21 -33.33
CA SER A 71 6.79 1.30 -32.41
C SER A 71 6.83 0.88 -30.94
N ALA A 72 6.35 -0.33 -30.59
CA ALA A 72 6.34 -0.85 -29.23
C ALA A 72 7.76 -1.00 -28.63
N ALA A 73 8.74 -1.39 -29.45
CA ALA A 73 10.14 -1.54 -29.02
C ALA A 73 10.86 -0.21 -28.81
N ASP A 74 10.38 0.86 -29.46
CA ASP A 74 10.96 2.20 -29.39
C ASP A 74 10.41 3.02 -28.22
N ARG A 75 9.33 2.54 -27.57
CA ARG A 75 8.76 3.19 -26.39
C ARG A 75 9.67 3.03 -25.19
N ARG A 76 10.11 4.15 -24.63
CA ARG A 76 10.93 4.20 -23.43
C ARG A 76 10.05 4.21 -22.18
N GLU A 77 10.29 3.25 -21.30
CA GLU A 77 9.68 3.17 -19.98
C GLU A 77 10.78 3.24 -18.92
N LEU A 78 10.70 4.26 -18.05
CA LEU A 78 11.76 4.64 -17.13
C LEU A 78 11.46 4.29 -15.66
N GLY A 79 10.42 3.49 -15.40
CA GLY A 79 10.05 3.05 -14.06
C GLY A 79 9.13 3.99 -13.29
N ASP A 80 8.51 4.99 -13.93
CA ASP A 80 7.61 5.95 -13.25
C ASP A 80 6.42 5.27 -12.58
N ALA A 81 5.84 4.25 -13.23
CA ALA A 81 4.74 3.47 -12.67
C ALA A 81 5.17 2.72 -11.40
N ALA A 82 6.30 2.00 -11.46
CA ALA A 82 6.87 1.30 -10.33
C ALA A 82 7.21 2.26 -9.18
N LYS A 83 7.79 3.43 -9.49
CA LYS A 83 8.10 4.47 -8.49
C LYS A 83 6.84 4.95 -7.76
N VAL A 84 5.74 5.19 -8.47
CA VAL A 84 4.45 5.59 -7.87
C VAL A 84 3.94 4.48 -6.94
N VAL A 85 3.98 3.22 -7.39
CA VAL A 85 3.55 2.07 -6.58
C VAL A 85 4.41 1.90 -5.33
N ASP A 86 5.73 1.89 -5.47
CA ASP A 86 6.67 1.70 -4.36
C ASP A 86 6.60 2.85 -3.34
N THR A 87 6.40 4.08 -3.81
CA THR A 87 6.23 5.24 -2.92
C THR A 87 4.93 5.14 -2.13
N ALA A 88 3.81 4.82 -2.79
CA ALA A 88 2.53 4.62 -2.12
C ALA A 88 2.59 3.47 -1.09
N LEU A 89 3.26 2.37 -1.45
CA LEU A 89 3.49 1.23 -0.57
C LEU A 89 4.32 1.64 0.66
N GLY A 90 5.43 2.36 0.45
CA GLY A 90 6.27 2.85 1.54
C GLY A 90 5.50 3.68 2.56
N TYR A 91 4.67 4.61 2.08
CA TYR A 91 3.79 5.40 2.95
C TYR A 91 2.70 4.57 3.63
N LEU A 92 2.08 3.63 2.91
CA LEU A 92 1.07 2.75 3.50
C LEU A 92 1.63 1.98 4.70
N LEU A 93 2.77 1.31 4.50
CA LEU A 93 3.41 0.47 5.50
C LEU A 93 3.92 1.29 6.70
N GLY A 94 4.45 2.49 6.45
CA GLY A 94 5.14 3.26 7.48
C GLY A 94 6.42 2.58 7.97
N SER A 95 6.98 3.07 9.08
CA SER A 95 8.24 2.54 9.64
C SER A 95 8.08 1.22 10.39
N GLU A 96 6.89 0.94 10.95
CA GLU A 96 6.65 -0.22 11.79
C GLU A 96 5.19 -0.67 11.75
N GLN A 97 4.96 -1.97 11.92
CA GLN A 97 3.64 -2.56 12.10
C GLN A 97 3.63 -3.41 13.38
N LYS A 98 2.65 -3.18 14.26
CA LYS A 98 2.50 -3.91 15.52
C LYS A 98 1.13 -4.57 15.63
N VAL A 99 1.11 -5.80 16.11
CA VAL A 99 -0.14 -6.43 16.53
C VAL A 99 -0.47 -5.96 17.95
N THR A 100 -1.70 -5.48 18.13
CA THR A 100 -2.26 -5.12 19.43
C THR A 100 -3.57 -5.87 19.68
N VAL A 101 -3.80 -6.30 20.91
CA VAL A 101 -5.07 -6.92 21.34
C VAL A 101 -5.76 -5.97 22.31
N GLU A 102 -7.07 -5.77 22.11
CA GLU A 102 -7.86 -4.90 22.98
C GLU A 102 -7.81 -5.37 24.44
N GLY A 103 -7.51 -4.46 25.37
CA GLY A 103 -7.41 -4.74 26.81
C GLY A 103 -6.03 -5.20 27.28
N ALA A 104 -5.07 -5.46 26.38
CA ALA A 104 -3.71 -5.84 26.73
C ALA A 104 -2.93 -4.69 27.42
N GLU A 105 -3.25 -3.44 27.08
CA GLU A 105 -2.65 -2.21 27.63
C GLU A 105 -2.89 -2.02 29.15
N HIS A 106 -3.82 -2.78 29.73
CA HIS A 106 -4.18 -2.69 31.15
C HIS A 106 -3.56 -3.80 32.01
N ALA A 107 -2.69 -4.63 31.45
CA ALA A 107 -2.11 -5.77 32.15
C ALA A 107 -1.11 -5.35 33.25
N GLU A 108 -0.42 -4.23 33.07
CA GLU A 108 0.65 -3.73 33.95
C GLU A 108 0.21 -2.55 34.85
N GLY A 109 -1.08 -2.19 34.83
CA GLY A 109 -1.59 -1.13 35.70
C GLY A 109 -1.63 -1.50 37.19
N GLU A 110 -1.64 -0.50 38.07
CA GLU A 110 -1.73 -0.70 39.54
C GLU A 110 -2.92 -1.58 39.96
N VAL A 111 -4.01 -1.59 39.17
CA VAL A 111 -5.12 -2.54 39.27
C VAL A 111 -5.41 -3.11 37.88
N PRO A 112 -4.93 -4.32 37.55
CA PRO A 112 -5.19 -4.93 36.26
C PRO A 112 -6.70 -5.15 36.06
N ARG A 113 -7.23 -4.77 34.89
CA ARG A 113 -8.61 -5.13 34.55
C ARG A 113 -8.74 -6.65 34.43
N PRO A 114 -9.87 -7.25 34.83
CA PRO A 114 -10.14 -8.66 34.56
C PRO A 114 -9.95 -8.97 33.07
N GLY A 115 -9.21 -10.04 32.75
CA GLY A 115 -8.90 -10.42 31.36
C GLY A 115 -7.71 -9.70 30.72
N ALA A 116 -7.16 -8.64 31.33
CA ALA A 116 -6.04 -7.89 30.73
C ALA A 116 -4.75 -8.73 30.60
N ALA A 117 -4.45 -9.57 31.61
CA ALA A 117 -3.32 -10.49 31.55
C ALA A 117 -3.47 -11.56 30.45
N GLU A 118 -4.70 -12.01 30.19
CA GLU A 118 -5.00 -12.95 29.10
C GLU A 118 -4.86 -12.27 27.73
N ALA A 119 -5.39 -11.05 27.58
CA ALA A 119 -5.24 -10.24 26.38
C ALA A 119 -3.76 -9.97 26.06
N ALA A 120 -2.95 -9.63 27.06
CA ALA A 120 -1.51 -9.46 26.90
C ALA A 120 -0.80 -10.76 26.50
N ALA A 121 -1.19 -11.91 27.06
CA ALA A 121 -0.66 -13.21 26.66
C ALA A 121 -1.02 -13.57 25.20
N VAL A 122 -2.25 -13.29 24.77
CA VAL A 122 -2.69 -13.49 23.37
C VAL A 122 -1.94 -12.55 22.43
N GLN A 123 -1.76 -11.28 22.82
CA GLN A 123 -0.98 -10.31 22.04
C GLN A 123 0.44 -10.81 21.80
N GLU A 124 1.11 -11.27 22.84
CA GLU A 124 2.48 -11.77 22.74
C GLU A 124 2.56 -13.04 21.87
N ARG A 125 1.60 -13.96 22.01
CA ARG A 125 1.54 -15.16 21.14
C ARG A 125 1.30 -14.80 19.67
N LEU A 126 0.44 -13.83 19.38
CA LEU A 126 0.21 -13.36 18.02
C LEU A 126 1.46 -12.69 17.44
N ARG A 127 2.21 -11.93 18.25
CA ARG A 127 3.50 -11.35 17.84
C ARG A 127 4.53 -12.43 17.55
N GLN A 128 4.67 -13.43 18.43
CA GLN A 128 5.57 -14.57 18.22
C GLN A 128 5.21 -15.38 16.97
N TRP A 129 3.91 -15.61 16.75
CA TRP A 129 3.42 -16.21 15.51
C TRP A 129 3.82 -15.36 14.30
N GLY A 130 3.59 -14.05 14.38
CA GLY A 130 3.95 -13.10 13.34
C GLY A 130 5.44 -13.15 13.00
N THR A 131 6.33 -13.24 13.99
CA THR A 131 7.76 -13.42 13.77
C THR A 131 8.07 -14.76 13.08
N LYS A 132 7.45 -15.87 13.53
CA LYS A 132 7.69 -17.22 12.97
C LYS A 132 7.18 -17.38 11.53
N GLU A 133 6.09 -16.70 11.17
CA GLU A 133 5.52 -16.72 9.82
C GLU A 133 5.95 -15.53 8.95
N LEU A 134 6.90 -14.72 9.43
CA LEU A 134 7.44 -13.55 8.74
C LEU A 134 6.35 -12.57 8.30
N LEU A 135 5.41 -12.28 9.20
CA LEU A 135 4.19 -11.50 8.95
C LEU A 135 4.50 -10.17 8.26
N THR A 136 5.51 -9.43 8.70
CA THR A 136 5.90 -8.15 8.06
C THR A 136 6.26 -8.32 6.59
N LEU A 137 7.03 -9.36 6.23
CA LEU A 137 7.38 -9.64 4.84
C LEU A 137 6.15 -10.08 4.03
N ARG A 138 5.23 -10.83 4.64
CA ARG A 138 3.97 -11.24 3.99
C ARG A 138 3.05 -10.04 3.77
N ILE A 139 2.99 -9.12 4.72
CA ILE A 139 2.27 -7.84 4.58
C ILE A 139 2.86 -7.02 3.44
N GLN A 140 4.18 -6.84 3.41
CA GLN A 140 4.82 -6.10 2.32
C GLN A 140 4.55 -6.75 0.96
N GLN A 141 4.63 -8.08 0.86
CA GLN A 141 4.33 -8.82 -0.37
C GLN A 141 2.87 -8.62 -0.79
N ALA A 142 1.93 -8.80 0.13
CA ALA A 142 0.51 -8.70 -0.15
C ALA A 142 0.10 -7.26 -0.50
N GLU A 143 0.59 -6.28 0.25
CA GLU A 143 0.28 -4.87 0.02
C GLU A 143 0.88 -4.35 -1.27
N ARG A 144 2.06 -4.83 -1.68
CA ARG A 144 2.60 -4.53 -3.01
C ARG A 144 1.64 -4.97 -4.11
N SER A 145 1.13 -6.20 -4.05
CA SER A 145 0.12 -6.69 -5.00
C SER A 145 -1.17 -5.87 -4.93
N ALA A 146 -1.66 -5.51 -3.74
CA ALA A 146 -2.87 -4.70 -3.60
C ALA A 146 -2.68 -3.31 -4.25
N VAL A 147 -1.60 -2.61 -3.91
CA VAL A 147 -1.32 -1.26 -4.45
C VAL A 147 -1.13 -1.28 -5.97
N LEU A 148 -0.50 -2.33 -6.51
CA LEU A 148 -0.20 -2.49 -7.94
C LEU A 148 -1.39 -2.98 -8.77
N LEU A 149 -2.07 -4.04 -8.32
CA LEU A 149 -3.12 -4.74 -9.09
C LEU A 149 -4.53 -4.31 -8.69
N GLY A 150 -4.66 -3.70 -7.52
CA GLY A 150 -5.93 -3.38 -6.87
C GLY A 150 -6.32 -4.40 -5.79
N ASP A 151 -5.72 -5.59 -5.80
CA ASP A 151 -6.15 -6.72 -4.98
C ASP A 151 -4.99 -7.57 -4.45
N SER A 152 -5.23 -8.27 -3.35
CA SER A 152 -4.30 -9.26 -2.78
C SER A 152 -5.04 -10.34 -2.01
N VAL A 153 -4.40 -11.49 -1.82
CA VAL A 153 -5.05 -12.66 -1.22
C VAL A 153 -4.14 -13.36 -0.23
N TYR A 154 -4.62 -13.49 1.00
CA TYR A 154 -4.04 -14.36 2.01
C TYR A 154 -4.78 -15.67 2.07
N ALA A 155 -4.05 -16.76 2.28
CA ALA A 155 -4.64 -18.03 2.71
C ALA A 155 -3.93 -18.53 3.97
N LEU A 156 -4.74 -18.94 4.93
CA LEU A 156 -4.29 -19.55 6.18
C LEU A 156 -4.53 -21.06 6.12
N ALA A 157 -3.59 -21.82 6.65
CA ALA A 157 -3.74 -23.27 6.80
C ALA A 157 -3.06 -23.75 8.07
N TRP A 158 -3.72 -24.64 8.81
CA TRP A 158 -3.09 -25.32 9.93
C TRP A 158 -2.00 -26.28 9.44
N ASP A 159 -0.78 -26.13 9.97
CA ASP A 159 0.32 -27.04 9.72
C ASP A 159 0.50 -27.97 10.94
N PRO A 160 0.17 -29.27 10.82
CA PRO A 160 0.23 -30.21 11.93
C PRO A 160 1.67 -30.52 12.37
N VAL A 161 2.68 -30.30 11.52
CA VAL A 161 4.08 -30.51 11.89
C VAL A 161 4.60 -29.32 12.68
N LYS A 162 4.26 -28.10 12.24
CA LYS A 162 4.69 -26.87 12.94
C LYS A 162 3.81 -26.52 14.14
N GLN A 163 2.66 -27.17 14.29
CA GLN A 163 1.65 -26.89 15.32
C GLN A 163 1.26 -25.41 15.36
N ARG A 164 1.08 -24.81 14.17
CA ARG A 164 0.67 -23.41 14.03
C ARG A 164 0.00 -23.13 12.69
N PRO A 165 -0.80 -22.05 12.57
CA PRO A 165 -1.30 -21.56 11.30
C PRO A 165 -0.14 -21.04 10.46
N THR A 166 -0.10 -21.44 9.19
CA THR A 166 0.81 -20.90 8.18
C THR A 166 0.09 -19.84 7.35
N LEU A 167 0.81 -18.78 7.01
CA LEU A 167 0.30 -17.68 6.19
C LEU A 167 0.96 -17.70 4.81
N ARG A 168 0.14 -17.72 3.76
CA ARG A 168 0.60 -17.61 2.37
C ARG A 168 -0.08 -16.44 1.69
N VAL A 169 0.69 -15.76 0.85
CA VAL A 169 0.20 -14.74 -0.07
C VAL A 169 0.10 -15.39 -1.44
N TYR A 170 -1.07 -15.31 -2.06
CA TYR A 170 -1.30 -15.76 -3.43
C TYR A 170 -1.44 -14.54 -4.35
N ASP A 171 -1.05 -14.73 -5.61
CA ASP A 171 -1.38 -13.79 -6.66
C ASP A 171 -2.91 -13.68 -6.76
N PRO A 172 -3.50 -12.46 -6.77
CA PRO A 172 -4.95 -12.29 -6.87
C PRO A 172 -5.51 -12.85 -8.19
N GLY A 173 -4.71 -12.97 -9.25
CA GLY A 173 -5.07 -13.64 -10.49
C GLY A 173 -5.35 -15.13 -10.35
N PHE A 174 -4.95 -15.76 -9.23
CA PHE A 174 -5.29 -17.14 -8.93
C PHE A 174 -6.55 -17.28 -8.08
N TYR A 175 -7.15 -16.18 -7.61
CA TYR A 175 -8.30 -16.20 -6.71
C TYR A 175 -9.61 -16.05 -7.46
N PHE A 176 -10.53 -16.99 -7.23
CA PHE A 176 -11.83 -17.08 -7.87
C PHE A 176 -12.90 -17.36 -6.80
N PRO A 177 -13.52 -16.32 -6.23
CA PRO A 177 -14.59 -16.48 -5.25
C PRO A 177 -15.92 -16.86 -5.91
N GLN A 178 -16.70 -17.67 -5.21
CA GLN A 178 -18.06 -18.03 -5.57
C GLN A 178 -19.01 -17.44 -4.54
N TRP A 179 -19.97 -16.66 -5.03
CA TRP A 179 -20.99 -15.98 -4.25
C TRP A 179 -22.33 -16.62 -4.57
N ASP A 180 -23.17 -16.84 -3.56
CA ASP A 180 -24.52 -17.33 -3.78
C ASP A 180 -25.42 -16.14 -4.16
N ASP A 181 -26.11 -16.24 -5.29
CA ASP A 181 -26.93 -15.15 -5.89
C ASP A 181 -28.06 -14.64 -4.99
N ASP A 182 -28.45 -15.40 -3.96
CA ASP A 182 -29.64 -15.16 -3.13
C ASP A 182 -29.35 -14.41 -1.82
N GLN A 183 -28.10 -14.02 -1.55
CA GLN A 183 -27.72 -13.39 -0.28
C GLN A 183 -26.73 -12.24 -0.50
N ASP A 184 -27.04 -11.07 0.08
CA ASP A 184 -26.08 -9.96 0.27
C ASP A 184 -24.99 -10.40 1.28
N GLN A 185 -24.21 -11.44 0.95
CA GLN A 185 -23.17 -11.96 1.82
C GLN A 185 -21.93 -11.06 1.74
N ASP A 186 -21.36 -10.74 2.89
CA ASP A 186 -20.09 -10.01 2.98
C ASP A 186 -18.86 -10.91 2.69
N PHE A 187 -19.06 -12.24 2.61
CA PHE A 187 -17.99 -13.23 2.44
C PHE A 187 -18.41 -14.39 1.53
N PRO A 188 -17.51 -14.92 0.67
CA PRO A 188 -17.84 -16.04 -0.20
C PRO A 188 -17.94 -17.36 0.58
N THR A 189 -18.91 -18.20 0.22
CA THR A 189 -19.08 -19.55 0.79
C THR A 189 -18.08 -20.56 0.20
N ARG A 190 -17.59 -20.30 -1.01
CA ARG A 190 -16.61 -21.13 -1.70
C ARG A 190 -15.57 -20.25 -2.40
N VAL A 191 -14.32 -20.67 -2.32
CA VAL A 191 -13.19 -20.02 -2.98
C VAL A 191 -12.34 -21.06 -3.69
N HIS A 192 -12.03 -20.80 -4.95
CA HIS A 192 -11.02 -21.54 -5.72
C HIS A 192 -9.74 -20.71 -5.83
N LEU A 193 -8.60 -21.32 -5.47
CA LEU A 193 -7.28 -20.85 -5.84
C LEU A 193 -6.76 -21.73 -6.98
N ALA A 194 -6.60 -21.18 -8.19
CA ALA A 194 -6.26 -21.98 -9.37
C ALA A 194 -5.23 -21.32 -10.27
N TRP A 195 -4.33 -22.14 -10.82
CA TRP A 195 -3.27 -21.71 -11.73
C TRP A 195 -2.81 -22.85 -12.62
N GLU A 196 -2.19 -22.51 -13.75
CA GLU A 196 -1.55 -23.49 -14.62
C GLU A 196 -0.14 -23.81 -14.12
N LEU A 197 0.20 -25.09 -14.18
CA LEU A 197 1.55 -25.60 -14.03
C LEU A 197 2.04 -25.95 -15.44
N PRO A 198 3.14 -25.31 -15.91
CA PRO A 198 3.65 -25.56 -17.25
C PRO A 198 4.13 -27.00 -17.40
N GLU A 199 4.25 -27.44 -18.66
CA GLU A 199 4.93 -28.69 -18.98
C GLU A 199 6.39 -28.64 -18.51
N ASP A 200 6.84 -29.72 -17.88
CA ASP A 200 8.23 -29.94 -17.50
C ASP A 200 8.71 -31.24 -18.20
N PRO A 201 9.37 -31.11 -19.37
CA PRO A 201 9.87 -32.26 -20.11
C PRO A 201 10.95 -33.05 -19.37
N GLU A 202 11.72 -32.41 -18.47
CA GLU A 202 12.80 -33.08 -17.73
C GLU A 202 12.23 -34.04 -16.68
N LEU A 203 11.12 -33.65 -16.04
CA LEU A 203 10.38 -34.49 -15.09
C LEU A 203 9.29 -35.35 -15.76
N GLY A 204 9.11 -35.24 -17.08
CA GLY A 204 8.07 -35.93 -17.83
C GLY A 204 6.65 -35.50 -17.44
N LEU A 205 6.50 -34.28 -16.92
CA LEU A 205 5.22 -33.76 -16.44
C LEU A 205 4.56 -32.93 -17.53
N LYS A 206 3.34 -33.31 -17.92
CA LYS A 206 2.52 -32.51 -18.84
C LYS A 206 1.99 -31.24 -18.17
N ALA A 207 1.61 -30.26 -19.01
CA ALA A 207 0.89 -29.08 -18.56
C ALA A 207 -0.42 -29.48 -17.85
N ARG A 208 -0.64 -28.90 -16.67
CA ARG A 208 -1.80 -29.23 -15.82
C ARG A 208 -2.34 -28.00 -15.10
N VAL A 209 -3.64 -27.99 -14.80
CA VAL A 209 -4.27 -26.98 -13.94
C VAL A 209 -4.28 -27.53 -12.53
N ARG A 210 -3.85 -26.72 -11.56
CA ARG A 210 -4.04 -27.01 -10.15
C ARG A 210 -5.15 -26.13 -9.60
N ARG A 211 -6.06 -26.71 -8.81
CA ARG A 211 -7.12 -25.98 -8.09
C ARG A 211 -7.18 -26.43 -6.63
N VAL A 212 -7.07 -25.46 -5.74
CA VAL A 212 -7.31 -25.60 -4.31
C VAL A 212 -8.65 -24.95 -3.98
N THR A 213 -9.62 -25.74 -3.55
CA THR A 213 -10.96 -25.28 -3.17
C THR A 213 -11.10 -25.29 -1.66
N TYR A 214 -11.54 -24.17 -1.11
CA TYR A 214 -12.11 -24.08 0.23
C TYR A 214 -13.61 -23.85 0.08
N GLU A 215 -14.43 -24.66 0.73
CA GLU A 215 -15.88 -24.49 0.68
C GLU A 215 -16.53 -24.74 2.03
N LEU A 216 -17.53 -23.94 2.36
CA LEU A 216 -18.43 -24.20 3.48
C LEU A 216 -19.52 -25.14 3.01
N GLY A 217 -19.73 -26.22 3.76
CA GLY A 217 -20.78 -27.18 3.51
C GLY A 217 -21.33 -27.78 4.81
N PRO A 218 -22.45 -28.51 4.74
CA PRO A 218 -23.00 -29.19 5.90
C PRO A 218 -22.03 -30.28 6.40
N ILE A 219 -21.95 -30.47 7.72
CA ILE A 219 -21.09 -31.50 8.34
C ILE A 219 -21.50 -32.91 7.91
N ALA A 220 -22.80 -33.15 7.74
CA ALA A 220 -23.34 -34.38 7.18
C ALA A 220 -24.34 -34.04 6.07
N GLU A 221 -24.16 -34.65 4.90
CA GLU A 221 -25.05 -34.43 3.75
C GLU A 221 -26.43 -35.08 3.96
N ASP A 222 -26.48 -36.22 4.64
CA ASP A 222 -27.70 -37.02 4.84
C ASP A 222 -28.42 -36.74 6.17
N ASP A 223 -27.75 -36.10 7.14
CA ASP A 223 -28.30 -35.90 8.49
C ASP A 223 -28.17 -34.44 8.94
N ALA A 224 -29.28 -33.73 8.76
CA ALA A 224 -29.48 -32.35 9.19
C ALA A 224 -29.36 -32.13 10.72
N SER A 225 -29.39 -33.18 11.54
CA SER A 225 -29.28 -33.08 12.99
C SER A 225 -27.83 -33.05 13.49
N VAL A 226 -26.86 -33.39 12.63
CA VAL A 226 -25.44 -33.37 13.00
C VAL A 226 -24.98 -31.93 13.16
N VAL A 227 -24.56 -31.61 14.38
CA VAL A 227 -24.01 -30.31 14.75
C VAL A 227 -22.65 -30.48 15.42
N ARG A 228 -21.79 -29.46 15.31
CA ARG A 228 -20.49 -29.38 15.96
C ARG A 228 -20.41 -28.10 16.77
N GLU A 229 -19.96 -28.23 18.01
CA GLU A 229 -19.60 -27.08 18.83
C GLU A 229 -18.14 -26.72 18.57
N TYR A 230 -17.91 -25.49 18.11
CA TYR A 230 -16.57 -24.99 17.84
C TYR A 230 -15.98 -24.29 19.08
N PRO A 231 -14.66 -24.40 19.32
CA PRO A 231 -14.04 -23.83 20.51
C PRO A 231 -14.21 -22.32 20.69
N TRP A 232 -14.42 -21.56 19.61
CA TRP A 232 -14.58 -20.10 19.64
C TRP A 232 -16.01 -19.63 19.88
N GLU A 233 -16.99 -20.50 19.76
CA GLU A 233 -18.43 -20.18 19.89
C GLU A 233 -19.11 -21.21 20.81
N PRO A 234 -18.72 -21.27 22.10
CA PRO A 234 -19.30 -22.20 23.06
C PRO A 234 -20.80 -21.92 23.23
N GLY A 235 -21.60 -22.99 23.27
CA GLY A 235 -23.05 -22.93 23.38
C GLY A 235 -23.80 -22.61 22.08
N GLN A 236 -23.09 -22.38 20.96
CA GLN A 236 -23.68 -22.18 19.64
C GLN A 236 -23.21 -23.27 18.67
N PRO A 237 -23.89 -24.43 18.64
CA PRO A 237 -23.51 -25.51 17.76
C PRO A 237 -23.80 -25.14 16.29
N SER A 238 -22.83 -25.36 15.41
CA SER A 238 -22.92 -25.07 13.99
C SER A 238 -23.13 -26.35 13.17
N ARG A 239 -23.83 -26.21 12.04
CA ARG A 239 -24.10 -27.28 11.07
C ARG A 239 -23.10 -27.27 9.92
N MET A 240 -22.23 -26.27 9.87
CA MET A 240 -21.33 -26.03 8.76
C MET A 240 -19.90 -26.38 9.14
N THR A 241 -19.14 -26.86 8.16
CA THR A 241 -17.69 -27.00 8.23
C THR A 241 -17.05 -26.58 6.91
N CYS A 242 -15.78 -26.22 6.95
CA CYS A 242 -14.99 -25.93 5.78
C CYS A 242 -14.28 -27.20 5.28
N PHE A 243 -14.49 -27.53 4.02
CA PHE A 243 -13.81 -28.60 3.32
C PHE A 243 -12.68 -28.05 2.44
N LEU A 244 -11.56 -28.77 2.42
CA LEU A 244 -10.42 -28.52 1.54
C LEU A 244 -10.33 -29.59 0.46
N THR A 245 -10.27 -29.17 -0.80
CA THR A 245 -9.95 -30.03 -1.94
C THR A 245 -8.74 -29.47 -2.69
N ASP A 246 -7.69 -30.24 -2.90
CA ASP A 246 -6.49 -29.86 -3.66
C ASP A 246 -6.25 -30.88 -4.77
N GLY A 247 -6.62 -30.52 -6.00
CA GLY A 247 -6.59 -31.39 -7.17
C GLY A 247 -5.77 -30.82 -8.33
N GLU A 248 -5.29 -31.71 -9.18
CA GLU A 248 -4.60 -31.39 -10.44
C GLU A 248 -5.28 -32.10 -11.61
N TRP A 249 -5.44 -31.40 -12.74
CA TRP A 249 -6.05 -31.89 -13.98
C TRP A 249 -5.12 -31.64 -15.16
N LEU A 250 -4.93 -32.63 -16.04
CA LEU A 250 -4.16 -32.44 -17.27
C LEU A 250 -4.89 -31.46 -18.22
N LEU A 251 -4.18 -30.49 -18.81
CA LEU A 251 -4.81 -29.52 -19.73
C LEU A 251 -5.44 -30.21 -20.95
N GLU A 252 -4.81 -31.27 -21.45
CA GLU A 252 -5.31 -32.05 -22.61
C GLU A 252 -6.64 -32.77 -22.32
N ASP A 253 -6.96 -33.00 -21.04
CA ASP A 253 -8.19 -33.65 -20.62
C ASP A 253 -9.38 -32.71 -20.52
N LEU A 254 -9.13 -31.39 -20.60
CA LEU A 254 -10.12 -30.33 -20.40
C LEU A 254 -10.78 -29.93 -21.72
N GLY A 255 -12.04 -30.32 -21.88
CA GLY A 255 -12.85 -29.99 -23.05
C GLY A 255 -13.46 -28.58 -23.01
N ARG A 256 -14.07 -28.16 -24.12
CA ARG A 256 -14.85 -26.91 -24.16
C ARG A 256 -16.03 -26.97 -23.18
N GLY A 257 -16.17 -25.95 -22.34
CA GLY A 257 -17.25 -25.83 -21.35
C GLY A 257 -16.93 -26.44 -19.98
N GLN A 258 -15.77 -27.10 -19.81
CA GLN A 258 -15.25 -27.50 -18.50
C GLN A 258 -14.51 -26.32 -17.87
N THR A 259 -15.27 -25.43 -17.25
CA THR A 259 -14.73 -24.27 -16.53
C THR A 259 -14.26 -24.66 -15.12
N LEU A 260 -13.57 -23.74 -14.45
CA LEU A 260 -13.02 -23.89 -13.12
C LEU A 260 -14.02 -24.49 -12.10
N ASP A 261 -15.29 -24.09 -12.20
CA ASP A 261 -16.35 -24.52 -11.28
C ASP A 261 -16.90 -25.92 -11.61
N ARG A 262 -16.64 -26.42 -12.82
CA ARG A 262 -17.17 -27.67 -13.37
C ARG A 262 -16.07 -28.58 -13.92
N LEU A 263 -14.90 -28.57 -13.27
CA LEU A 263 -13.82 -29.49 -13.62
C LEU A 263 -14.23 -30.95 -13.34
N PRO A 264 -13.89 -31.89 -14.24
CA PRO A 264 -14.27 -33.31 -14.10
C PRO A 264 -13.53 -33.96 -12.93
N MET A 265 -14.25 -34.23 -11.84
CA MET A 265 -13.66 -34.75 -10.60
C MET A 265 -13.12 -36.19 -10.73
N ASP A 266 -13.67 -36.97 -11.67
CA ASP A 266 -13.21 -38.32 -12.03
C ASP A 266 -11.81 -38.33 -12.68
N LYS A 267 -11.38 -37.20 -13.24
CA LYS A 267 -10.05 -37.01 -13.84
C LYS A 267 -9.05 -36.30 -12.91
N ALA A 268 -9.48 -35.92 -11.70
CA ALA A 268 -8.62 -35.18 -10.78
C ALA A 268 -7.59 -36.10 -10.14
N ALA A 269 -6.33 -35.67 -10.11
CA ALA A 269 -5.31 -36.24 -9.24
C ALA A 269 -5.26 -35.43 -7.94
N PHE A 270 -5.73 -36.01 -6.83
CA PHE A 270 -5.73 -35.34 -5.52
C PHE A 270 -4.37 -35.42 -4.85
N ARG A 271 -3.95 -34.31 -4.25
CA ARG A 271 -2.70 -34.28 -3.48
C ARG A 271 -2.89 -34.99 -2.15
N VAL A 272 -1.85 -35.69 -1.71
CA VAL A 272 -1.79 -36.35 -0.41
C VAL A 272 -0.85 -35.57 0.50
N ARG A 273 -1.28 -35.28 1.73
CA ARG A 273 -0.44 -34.65 2.75
C ARG A 273 0.69 -35.58 3.18
N PRO A 274 1.75 -35.06 3.83
CA PRO A 274 2.82 -35.90 4.39
C PRO A 274 2.32 -36.93 5.41
N ASP A 275 1.15 -36.72 6.02
CA ASP A 275 0.48 -37.64 6.93
C ASP A 275 -0.29 -38.78 6.23
N GLY A 276 -0.29 -38.82 4.89
CA GLY A 276 -1.01 -39.81 4.09
C GLY A 276 -2.48 -39.48 3.80
N THR A 277 -2.99 -38.34 4.28
CA THR A 277 -4.38 -37.94 4.07
C THR A 277 -4.57 -37.33 2.68
N GLU A 278 -5.50 -37.87 1.89
CA GLU A 278 -5.88 -37.32 0.60
C GLU A 278 -6.67 -36.01 0.78
N LEU A 279 -6.34 -34.99 -0.02
CA LEU A 279 -6.99 -33.67 0.00
C LEU A 279 -8.19 -33.64 -0.94
N ASN A 280 -9.17 -34.50 -0.69
CA ASN A 280 -10.44 -34.53 -1.40
C ASN A 280 -11.59 -34.35 -0.41
N ARG A 281 -12.20 -33.16 -0.40
CA ARG A 281 -13.20 -32.74 0.60
C ARG A 281 -12.77 -33.03 2.04
N LEU A 282 -11.52 -32.73 2.38
CA LEU A 282 -11.00 -32.92 3.73
C LEU A 282 -11.65 -31.91 4.70
N ASP A 283 -12.34 -32.39 5.72
CA ASP A 283 -12.90 -31.56 6.80
C ASP A 283 -11.78 -30.88 7.61
N LEU A 284 -11.73 -29.54 7.55
CA LEU A 284 -10.73 -28.73 8.23
C LEU A 284 -11.08 -28.44 9.71
N TRP A 285 -12.25 -28.85 10.17
CA TRP A 285 -12.73 -28.56 11.53
C TRP A 285 -12.79 -27.06 11.86
N ILE A 286 -13.21 -26.25 10.89
CA ILE A 286 -13.47 -24.81 11.03
C ILE A 286 -14.76 -24.44 10.32
N ASP A 287 -15.45 -23.38 10.75
CA ASP A 287 -16.72 -22.89 10.22
C ASP A 287 -16.58 -21.66 9.31
N PHE A 288 -15.38 -21.37 8.84
CA PHE A 288 -15.08 -20.23 7.96
C PHE A 288 -14.12 -20.64 6.84
N VAL A 289 -14.16 -19.91 5.72
CA VAL A 289 -13.20 -20.06 4.63
C VAL A 289 -11.90 -19.32 5.02
N PRO A 290 -10.74 -20.00 5.13
CA PRO A 290 -9.50 -19.38 5.61
C PRO A 290 -8.75 -18.63 4.49
N VAL A 291 -9.49 -17.95 3.61
CA VAL A 291 -8.94 -17.14 2.51
C VAL A 291 -9.47 -15.73 2.65
N ILE A 292 -8.58 -14.74 2.63
CA ILE A 292 -8.90 -13.34 2.87
C ILE A 292 -8.45 -12.54 1.65
N HIS A 293 -9.41 -11.96 0.96
CA HIS A 293 -9.18 -10.99 -0.10
C HIS A 293 -9.10 -9.57 0.47
N ILE A 294 -8.09 -8.83 0.02
CA ILE A 294 -7.83 -7.44 0.37
C ILE A 294 -7.93 -6.60 -0.90
N ALA A 295 -8.85 -5.65 -0.91
CA ALA A 295 -8.95 -4.62 -1.93
C ALA A 295 -8.13 -3.39 -1.53
N ASN A 296 -7.48 -2.77 -2.51
CA ASN A 296 -6.67 -1.56 -2.30
C ASN A 296 -7.51 -0.33 -2.01
N THR A 297 -8.68 -0.25 -2.61
CA THR A 297 -9.69 0.79 -2.40
C THR A 297 -10.97 0.15 -1.89
N ILE A 298 -11.80 0.94 -1.21
CA ILE A 298 -13.17 0.50 -0.87
C ILE A 298 -13.92 0.30 -2.20
N PRO A 299 -14.39 -0.93 -2.51
CA PRO A 299 -15.10 -1.20 -3.75
C PRO A 299 -16.41 -0.41 -3.84
N HIS A 300 -16.87 -0.13 -5.07
CA HIS A 300 -18.19 0.44 -5.28
C HIS A 300 -19.29 -0.59 -4.96
N GLY A 301 -20.50 -0.13 -4.65
CA GLY A 301 -21.60 -1.03 -4.30
C GLY A 301 -21.88 -2.06 -5.42
N GLY A 302 -21.90 -3.34 -5.06
CA GLY A 302 -22.06 -4.45 -6.00
C GLY A 302 -20.75 -4.95 -6.65
N GLU A 303 -19.62 -4.32 -6.37
CA GLU A 303 -18.29 -4.79 -6.77
C GLU A 303 -17.50 -5.28 -5.55
N HIS A 304 -16.59 -6.23 -5.77
CA HIS A 304 -15.73 -6.76 -4.71
C HIS A 304 -14.24 -6.43 -4.90
N TRP A 305 -13.87 -5.88 -6.06
CA TRP A 305 -12.48 -5.69 -6.48
C TRP A 305 -12.00 -4.27 -6.21
N GLY A 306 -10.73 -4.13 -5.82
CA GLY A 306 -10.10 -2.84 -5.60
C GLY A 306 -9.51 -2.24 -6.88
N GLN A 307 -9.17 -0.95 -6.82
CA GLN A 307 -8.45 -0.25 -7.89
C GLN A 307 -6.99 -0.03 -7.50
N PRO A 308 -6.03 -0.18 -8.43
CA PRO A 308 -4.63 0.10 -8.15
C PRO A 308 -4.37 1.60 -8.00
N VAL A 309 -3.26 1.97 -7.36
CA VAL A 309 -2.94 3.39 -7.12
C VAL A 309 -2.71 4.16 -8.43
N ILE A 310 -2.23 3.47 -9.47
CA ILE A 310 -1.96 4.02 -10.78
C ILE A 310 -3.19 4.15 -11.69
N ALA A 311 -4.36 3.62 -11.28
CA ALA A 311 -5.58 3.58 -12.10
C ALA A 311 -5.93 4.94 -12.73
N LYS A 312 -5.77 6.02 -11.97
CA LYS A 312 -6.16 7.39 -12.38
C LYS A 312 -5.11 8.12 -13.21
N VAL A 313 -3.90 7.58 -13.31
CA VAL A 313 -2.74 8.24 -13.95
C VAL A 313 -2.17 7.46 -15.14
N LEU A 314 -2.71 6.28 -15.45
CA LEU A 314 -2.18 5.40 -16.49
C LEU A 314 -2.14 6.01 -17.89
N GLN A 315 -3.13 6.81 -18.27
CA GLN A 315 -3.07 7.59 -19.52
C GLN A 315 -1.94 8.62 -19.50
N GLY A 316 -1.68 9.25 -18.35
CA GLY A 316 -0.57 10.17 -18.18
C GLY A 316 0.79 9.46 -18.28
N LEU A 317 0.88 8.24 -17.76
CA LEU A 317 2.08 7.39 -17.89
C LEU A 317 2.33 7.00 -19.36
N ASP A 318 1.28 6.67 -20.12
CA ASP A 318 1.41 6.42 -21.56
C ASP A 318 1.89 7.65 -22.33
N GLU A 319 1.33 8.82 -22.01
CA GLU A 319 1.70 10.09 -22.64
C GLU A 319 3.14 10.50 -22.28
N LEU A 320 3.56 10.23 -21.05
CA LEU A 320 4.93 10.45 -20.58
C LEU A 320 5.92 9.59 -21.37
N ALA A 321 5.69 8.28 -21.42
CA ALA A 321 6.53 7.35 -22.17
C ALA A 321 6.61 7.72 -23.66
N ALA A 322 5.49 8.13 -24.27
CA ALA A 322 5.48 8.63 -25.64
C ALA A 322 6.32 9.91 -25.80
N THR A 323 6.16 10.87 -24.89
CA THR A 323 6.89 12.15 -24.92
C THR A 323 8.40 11.96 -24.71
N ASP A 324 8.81 11.03 -23.84
CA ASP A 324 10.23 10.69 -23.64
C ASP A 324 10.84 10.01 -24.88
N SER A 325 10.07 9.16 -25.55
CA SER A 325 10.47 8.51 -26.79
C SER A 325 10.63 9.55 -27.91
N ASP A 326 9.67 10.47 -28.05
CA ASP A 326 9.74 11.60 -28.99
C ASP A 326 10.91 12.53 -28.67
N SER A 327 11.15 12.82 -27.38
CA SER A 327 12.28 13.64 -26.93
C SER A 327 13.62 13.00 -27.27
N ALA A 328 13.73 11.69 -27.11
CA ALA A 328 14.93 10.94 -27.49
C ALA A 328 15.16 11.00 -29.01
N ALA A 329 14.13 10.77 -29.81
CA ALA A 329 14.21 10.89 -31.27
C ALA A 329 14.57 12.31 -31.71
N ALA A 330 13.94 13.33 -31.12
CA ALA A 330 14.23 14.73 -31.38
C ALA A 330 15.66 15.09 -31.01
N SER A 331 16.18 14.58 -29.89
CA SER A 331 17.56 14.83 -29.46
C SER A 331 18.61 14.35 -30.47
N ALA A 332 18.33 13.28 -31.20
CA ALA A 332 19.19 12.82 -32.29
C ALA A 332 19.26 13.83 -33.43
N THR A 333 18.14 14.47 -33.78
CA THR A 333 18.11 15.54 -34.81
C THR A 333 18.78 16.83 -34.35
N THR A 334 18.71 17.15 -33.05
CA THR A 334 19.41 18.32 -32.50
C THR A 334 20.92 18.08 -32.40
N GLY A 335 21.34 16.86 -32.03
CA GLY A 335 22.74 16.46 -32.00
C GLY A 335 23.38 16.33 -33.39
N THR A 336 22.56 16.07 -34.42
CA THR A 336 22.98 15.94 -35.82
C THR A 336 22.15 16.91 -36.67
N PRO A 337 22.57 18.19 -36.77
CA PRO A 337 21.72 19.24 -37.36
C PRO A 337 21.41 18.91 -38.82
N ILE A 338 20.16 19.16 -39.20
CA ILE A 338 19.73 19.00 -40.59
C ILE A 338 20.26 20.19 -41.39
N ILE A 339 21.11 19.91 -42.38
CA ILE A 339 21.74 20.92 -43.22
C ILE A 339 21.01 21.00 -44.56
N GLY A 340 20.41 22.16 -44.85
CA GLY A 340 19.90 22.52 -46.16
C GLY A 340 20.97 23.21 -46.98
N LEU A 341 21.31 22.66 -48.15
CA LEU A 341 22.22 23.28 -49.10
C LEU A 341 21.45 23.77 -50.32
N ALA A 342 21.57 25.05 -50.67
CA ALA A 342 21.05 25.59 -51.93
C ALA A 342 22.21 26.10 -52.79
N GLY A 343 22.16 25.84 -54.10
CA GLY A 343 23.24 26.22 -55.03
C GLY A 343 24.54 25.42 -54.87
N ALA A 344 24.54 24.34 -54.08
CA ALA A 344 25.69 23.44 -53.95
C ALA A 344 25.81 22.50 -55.15
N ARG A 345 27.04 22.31 -55.65
CA ARG A 345 27.33 21.28 -56.66
C ARG A 345 27.68 19.98 -55.93
N LEU A 346 26.74 19.05 -55.89
CA LEU A 346 26.99 17.73 -55.31
C LEU A 346 28.03 16.97 -56.17
N PRO A 347 29.02 16.29 -55.55
CA PRO A 347 29.92 15.40 -56.28
C PRO A 347 29.09 14.34 -57.02
N VAL A 348 29.43 14.07 -58.26
CA VAL A 348 28.72 13.08 -59.10
C VAL A 348 29.62 11.87 -59.26
N ASP A 349 29.08 10.67 -59.05
CA ASP A 349 29.79 9.44 -59.32
C ASP A 349 30.02 9.33 -60.84
N ARG A 350 31.29 9.23 -61.25
CA ARG A 350 31.70 9.17 -62.65
C ARG A 350 31.25 7.89 -63.35
N ALA A 351 30.96 6.81 -62.62
CA ALA A 351 30.51 5.54 -63.20
C ALA A 351 28.99 5.50 -63.42
N THR A 352 28.21 6.13 -62.54
CA THR A 352 26.74 6.03 -62.56
C THR A 352 26.04 7.33 -62.96
N GLY A 353 26.76 8.45 -63.00
CA GLY A 353 26.21 9.78 -63.30
C GLY A 353 25.24 10.32 -62.24
N ARG A 354 25.14 9.64 -61.08
CA ARG A 354 24.26 10.01 -59.99
C ARG A 354 25.00 10.83 -58.93
N PRO A 355 24.32 11.75 -58.23
CA PRO A 355 24.91 12.47 -57.10
C PRO A 355 25.36 11.48 -56.03
N VAL A 356 26.58 11.68 -55.50
CA VAL A 356 27.10 10.92 -54.36
C VAL A 356 26.36 11.40 -53.11
N GLN A 357 25.95 10.44 -52.27
CA GLN A 357 25.33 10.73 -50.99
C GLN A 357 26.36 11.46 -50.11
N LEU A 358 26.05 12.68 -49.67
CA LEU A 358 26.94 13.44 -48.80
C LEU A 358 26.80 12.96 -47.36
N THR A 359 27.90 12.55 -46.76
CA THR A 359 27.97 12.26 -45.33
C THR A 359 28.30 13.55 -44.57
N VAL A 360 27.50 13.87 -43.56
CA VAL A 360 27.72 15.02 -42.67
C VAL A 360 28.52 14.55 -41.46
N GLU A 361 29.77 15.00 -41.34
CA GLU A 361 30.67 14.65 -40.25
C GLU A 361 31.40 15.90 -39.73
N ALA A 362 31.90 15.83 -38.50
CA ALA A 362 32.69 16.92 -37.91
C ALA A 362 33.93 17.21 -38.77
N GLY A 363 34.07 18.46 -39.23
CA GLY A 363 35.17 18.89 -40.09
C GLY A 363 34.93 18.71 -41.60
N ALA A 364 33.75 18.24 -42.02
CA ALA A 364 33.38 18.20 -43.43
C ALA A 364 33.30 19.62 -44.03
N VAL A 365 33.83 19.79 -45.24
CA VAL A 365 33.82 21.06 -45.99
C VAL A 365 33.09 20.85 -47.31
N TRP A 366 32.09 21.67 -47.59
CA TRP A 366 31.34 21.65 -48.84
C TRP A 366 31.57 22.91 -49.66
N GLN A 367 31.78 22.75 -50.96
CA GLN A 367 31.89 23.87 -51.89
C GLN A 367 30.49 24.33 -52.32
N LEU A 368 30.17 25.57 -51.99
CA LEU A 368 28.97 26.28 -52.44
C LEU A 368 29.28 27.05 -53.74
N GLY A 369 28.32 27.14 -54.66
CA GLY A 369 28.45 27.99 -55.85
C GLY A 369 28.33 29.48 -55.54
N ASP A 370 28.42 30.35 -56.56
CA ASP A 370 28.46 31.81 -56.41
C ASP A 370 27.21 32.42 -55.73
N SER A 371 26.07 31.73 -55.78
CA SER A 371 24.82 32.08 -55.07
C SER A 371 24.45 31.06 -53.97
N GLY A 372 25.41 30.23 -53.56
CA GLY A 372 25.15 29.12 -52.66
C GLY A 372 24.93 29.58 -51.21
N ARG A 373 24.00 28.94 -50.52
CA ARG A 373 23.72 29.14 -49.10
C ARG A 373 23.63 27.81 -48.36
N MET A 374 23.96 27.87 -47.08
CA MET A 374 23.79 26.77 -46.14
C MET A 374 22.86 27.25 -45.03
N ASP A 375 21.75 26.55 -44.85
CA ASP A 375 20.79 26.79 -43.77
C ASP A 375 20.85 25.58 -42.83
N ALA A 376 21.04 25.80 -41.53
CA ALA A 376 20.89 24.75 -40.53
C ALA A 376 19.49 24.86 -39.93
N LEU A 377 18.74 23.75 -39.94
CA LEU A 377 17.47 23.69 -39.24
C LEU A 377 17.74 23.45 -37.76
N ASP A 378 17.54 24.48 -36.94
CA ASP A 378 17.65 24.38 -35.48
C ASP A 378 16.36 23.75 -34.91
N THR A 379 16.50 22.54 -34.38
CA THR A 379 15.42 21.80 -33.69
C THR A 379 15.47 21.91 -32.17
N SER A 380 16.43 22.66 -31.62
CA SER A 380 16.61 22.82 -30.17
C SER A 380 15.40 23.44 -29.45
N PRO A 381 14.64 24.40 -30.03
CA PRO A 381 13.44 24.93 -29.37
C PRO A 381 12.35 23.86 -29.21
N GLN A 382 12.15 23.00 -30.21
CA GLN A 382 11.17 21.92 -30.15
C GLN A 382 11.55 20.88 -29.09
N LEU A 383 12.84 20.56 -28.96
CA LEU A 383 13.33 19.68 -27.91
C LEU A 383 13.11 20.29 -26.50
N ALA A 384 13.28 21.61 -26.36
CA ALA A 384 13.02 22.29 -25.10
C ALA A 384 11.53 22.21 -24.69
N GLU A 385 10.62 22.39 -25.64
CA GLU A 385 9.17 22.24 -25.41
C GLU A 385 8.78 20.81 -25.00
N LEU A 386 9.39 19.79 -25.64
CA LEU A 386 9.16 18.39 -25.25
C LEU A 386 9.62 18.10 -23.82
N ARG A 387 10.78 18.63 -23.41
CA ARG A 387 11.27 18.52 -22.02
C ARG A 387 10.35 19.24 -21.03
N ALA A 388 9.87 20.43 -21.36
CA ALA A 388 8.90 21.15 -20.52
C ALA A 388 7.58 20.37 -20.39
N ARG A 389 7.14 19.68 -21.44
CA ARG A 389 5.96 18.80 -21.39
C ARG A 389 6.17 17.61 -20.44
N VAL A 390 7.36 17.00 -20.42
CA VAL A 390 7.69 15.92 -19.47
C VAL A 390 7.51 16.39 -18.03
N GLU A 391 8.07 17.55 -17.67
CA GLU A 391 7.91 18.13 -16.33
C GLU A 391 6.43 18.36 -15.99
N HIS A 392 5.66 18.93 -16.91
CA HIS A 392 4.22 19.14 -16.73
C HIS A 392 3.43 17.83 -16.52
N LEU A 393 3.80 16.76 -17.25
CA LEU A 393 3.17 15.45 -17.09
C LEU A 393 3.49 14.83 -15.74
N LEU A 394 4.74 14.92 -15.27
CA LEU A 394 5.15 14.45 -13.95
C LEU A 394 4.36 15.16 -12.84
N ASP A 395 4.16 16.47 -12.94
CA ASP A 395 3.35 17.24 -11.98
C ASP A 395 1.88 16.79 -11.98
N ARG A 396 1.29 16.55 -13.16
CA ARG A 396 -0.08 16.03 -13.29
C ARG A 396 -0.20 14.63 -12.71
N ILE A 397 0.78 13.76 -12.95
CA ILE A 397 0.82 12.39 -12.39
C ILE A 397 0.93 12.47 -10.86
N ALA A 398 1.82 13.30 -10.31
CA ALA A 398 1.99 13.46 -8.87
C ALA A 398 0.72 13.99 -8.18
N SER A 399 0.04 14.95 -8.82
CA SER A 399 -1.23 15.52 -8.32
C SER A 399 -2.37 14.49 -8.36
N ASN A 400 -2.57 13.83 -9.50
CA ASN A 400 -3.69 12.90 -9.70
C ASN A 400 -3.51 11.55 -8.96
N SER A 401 -2.26 11.11 -8.75
CA SER A 401 -1.93 9.94 -7.92
C SER A 401 -2.04 10.23 -6.43
N ARG A 402 -2.10 11.52 -6.03
CA ARG A 402 -2.08 12.00 -4.64
C ARG A 402 -0.79 11.70 -3.87
N ILE A 403 0.28 11.26 -4.52
CA ILE A 403 1.58 11.01 -3.86
C ILE A 403 2.34 12.33 -3.64
N THR A 404 2.00 13.40 -4.37
CA THR A 404 2.60 14.76 -4.28
C THR A 404 4.09 14.78 -4.63
N SER A 405 4.62 15.91 -5.09
CA SER A 405 6.06 16.06 -5.37
C SER A 405 6.91 15.94 -4.10
N ALA A 406 6.41 16.45 -2.97
CA ALA A 406 7.03 16.27 -1.66
C ALA A 406 7.11 14.79 -1.27
N GLY A 407 6.05 14.02 -1.51
CA GLY A 407 6.04 12.59 -1.22
C GLY A 407 6.90 11.75 -2.16
N LEU A 408 7.09 12.21 -3.41
CA LEU A 408 8.04 11.60 -4.36
C LEU A 408 9.51 11.98 -4.07
N GLY A 409 9.76 12.83 -3.06
CA GLY A 409 11.09 13.32 -2.70
C GLY A 409 11.69 14.27 -3.74
N THR A 410 10.87 14.86 -4.62
CA THR A 410 11.34 15.77 -5.68
C THR A 410 11.26 17.24 -5.29
N LEU A 411 10.67 17.55 -4.14
CA LEU A 411 10.57 18.92 -3.64
C LEU A 411 11.87 19.33 -2.93
N ASP A 412 12.40 20.49 -3.33
CA ASP A 412 13.61 21.05 -2.71
C ASP A 412 13.32 21.45 -1.25
N ALA A 413 14.09 20.88 -0.32
CA ALA A 413 13.96 21.15 1.12
C ALA A 413 14.11 22.64 1.46
N SER A 414 14.84 23.41 0.64
CA SER A 414 14.98 24.86 0.82
C SER A 414 13.70 25.64 0.49
N GLN A 415 12.74 25.03 -0.21
CA GLN A 415 11.47 25.63 -0.60
C GLN A 415 10.30 25.27 0.34
N VAL A 416 10.55 24.57 1.45
CA VAL A 416 9.53 24.31 2.48
C VAL A 416 9.67 25.35 3.60
N PRO A 417 8.85 26.41 3.61
CA PRO A 417 9.03 27.54 4.54
C PRO A 417 8.65 27.21 6.00
N SER A 418 7.88 26.14 6.27
CA SER A 418 7.52 25.70 7.62
C SER A 418 6.95 24.27 7.65
N GLY A 419 6.96 23.62 8.81
CA GLY A 419 6.31 22.32 9.03
C GLY A 419 4.79 22.33 8.75
N TYR A 420 4.12 23.47 8.95
CA TYR A 420 2.72 23.65 8.57
C TYR A 420 2.51 23.65 7.05
N ALA A 421 3.40 24.30 6.29
CA ALA A 421 3.36 24.27 4.84
C ALA A 421 3.59 22.84 4.29
N LEU A 422 4.50 22.08 4.90
CA LEU A 422 4.71 20.67 4.58
C LEU A 422 3.45 19.84 4.85
N LYS A 423 2.80 20.03 6.00
CA LYS A 423 1.55 19.33 6.35
C LYS A 423 0.44 19.60 5.34
N LEU A 424 0.28 20.84 4.89
CA LEU A 424 -0.68 21.17 3.83
C LEU A 424 -0.32 20.51 2.50
N ALA A 425 0.97 20.46 2.15
CA ALA A 425 1.43 19.79 0.93
C ALA A 425 1.18 18.27 0.97
N LEU A 426 1.26 17.64 2.15
CA LEU A 426 1.02 16.20 2.35
C LEU A 426 -0.47 15.83 2.51
N GLY A 427 -1.39 16.78 2.59
CA GLY A 427 -2.82 16.51 2.78
C GLY A 427 -3.44 15.50 1.78
N PRO A 428 -3.14 15.56 0.47
CA PRO A 428 -3.58 14.56 -0.49
C PRO A 428 -3.03 13.15 -0.20
N LEU A 429 -1.78 13.06 0.26
CA LEU A 429 -1.14 11.80 0.63
C LEU A 429 -1.78 11.21 1.88
N ASP A 430 -2.07 12.04 2.90
CA ASP A 430 -2.78 11.60 4.11
C ASP A 430 -4.16 11.01 3.77
N ALA A 431 -4.89 11.64 2.85
CA ALA A 431 -6.18 11.13 2.39
C ALA A 431 -6.05 9.81 1.62
N LEU A 432 -4.98 9.64 0.81
CA LEU A 432 -4.70 8.39 0.11
C LEU A 432 -4.39 7.26 1.10
N VAL A 433 -3.43 7.48 2.02
CA VAL A 433 -3.03 6.48 3.03
C VAL A 433 -4.18 6.15 3.96
N GLY A 434 -4.95 7.14 4.41
CA GLY A 434 -6.13 6.94 5.25
C GLY A 434 -7.18 6.06 4.57
N ALA A 435 -7.49 6.31 3.30
CA ALA A 435 -8.42 5.49 2.54
C ALA A 435 -7.92 4.05 2.35
N MET A 436 -6.62 3.88 2.05
CA MET A 436 -6.02 2.55 1.92
C MET A 436 -6.09 1.78 3.25
N ARG A 437 -5.66 2.38 4.36
CA ARG A 437 -5.69 1.73 5.69
C ARG A 437 -7.11 1.37 6.11
N LEU A 438 -8.10 2.25 5.85
CA LEU A 438 -9.51 1.99 6.15
C LEU A 438 -10.05 0.77 5.38
N ALA A 439 -9.71 0.62 4.09
CA ALA A 439 -10.14 -0.53 3.28
C ALA A 439 -9.61 -1.88 3.83
N ARG A 440 -8.54 -1.85 4.63
CA ARG A 440 -7.83 -3.03 5.13
C ARG A 440 -8.10 -3.35 6.59
N GLU A 441 -8.53 -2.37 7.38
CA GLU A 441 -8.65 -2.49 8.83
C GLU A 441 -9.42 -3.74 9.24
N HIS A 442 -10.63 -3.90 8.71
CA HIS A 442 -11.46 -5.08 8.98
C HIS A 442 -10.83 -6.39 8.47
N LYS A 443 -10.12 -6.38 7.34
CA LYS A 443 -9.49 -7.59 6.77
C LYS A 443 -8.31 -8.07 7.62
N TYR A 444 -7.51 -7.17 8.19
CA TYR A 444 -6.45 -7.55 9.12
C TYR A 444 -6.97 -8.01 10.47
N GLN A 445 -8.06 -7.41 10.97
CA GLN A 445 -8.75 -7.92 12.16
C GLN A 445 -9.28 -9.34 11.93
N LEU A 446 -9.90 -9.58 10.77
CA LEU A 446 -10.37 -10.90 10.36
C LEU A 446 -9.22 -11.91 10.25
N LEU A 447 -8.09 -11.52 9.67
CA LEU A 447 -6.88 -12.36 9.58
C LEU A 447 -6.42 -12.81 10.97
N LEU A 448 -6.29 -11.89 11.91
CA LEU A 448 -5.86 -12.21 13.27
C LEU A 448 -6.90 -13.04 14.02
N LYS A 449 -8.20 -12.80 13.77
CA LYS A 449 -9.29 -13.64 14.30
C LYS A 449 -9.20 -15.09 13.77
N MET A 450 -9.01 -15.27 12.47
CA MET A 450 -8.84 -16.60 11.85
C MET A 450 -7.61 -17.34 12.37
N VAL A 451 -6.50 -16.63 12.62
CA VAL A 451 -5.29 -17.20 13.24
C VAL A 451 -5.59 -17.75 14.63
N GLN A 452 -6.29 -16.99 15.47
CA GLN A 452 -6.71 -17.46 16.81
C GLN A 452 -7.59 -18.70 16.71
N ARG A 453 -8.61 -18.68 15.84
CA ARG A 453 -9.51 -19.82 15.64
C ARG A 453 -8.79 -21.06 15.13
N LEU A 454 -7.79 -20.91 14.24
CA LEU A 454 -6.98 -22.04 13.77
C LEU A 454 -6.11 -22.65 14.87
N TYR A 455 -5.55 -21.84 15.77
CA TYR A 455 -4.85 -22.37 16.95
C TYR A 455 -5.79 -23.13 17.89
N GLN A 456 -7.00 -22.63 18.09
CA GLN A 456 -8.04 -23.29 18.90
C GLN A 456 -8.50 -24.60 18.25
N ALA A 457 -8.75 -24.61 16.93
CA ALA A 457 -9.09 -25.82 16.16
C ALA A 457 -7.96 -26.86 16.22
N GLY A 458 -6.71 -26.41 16.08
CA GLY A 458 -5.52 -27.24 16.21
C GLY A 458 -5.20 -27.71 17.63
N ARG A 459 -5.97 -27.26 18.64
CA ARG A 459 -5.76 -27.53 20.08
C ARG A 459 -4.33 -27.21 20.55
N ALA A 460 -3.78 -26.11 20.06
CA ALA A 460 -2.44 -25.69 20.42
C ALA A 460 -2.36 -25.28 21.89
N ASP A 461 -1.27 -25.68 22.56
CA ASP A 461 -1.08 -25.40 23.98
C ASP A 461 -1.10 -23.90 24.30
N GLY A 462 -1.79 -23.55 25.38
CA GLY A 462 -1.86 -22.19 25.92
C GLY A 462 -2.91 -21.29 25.28
N TRP A 463 -3.53 -21.65 24.16
CA TRP A 463 -4.58 -20.81 23.56
C TRP A 463 -5.89 -20.90 24.35
N PRO A 464 -6.50 -19.75 24.72
CA PRO A 464 -7.75 -19.77 25.46
C PRO A 464 -8.87 -20.35 24.60
N MET A 465 -9.75 -21.12 25.23
CA MET A 465 -11.00 -21.57 24.62
C MET A 465 -12.07 -20.52 24.85
N GLY A 466 -12.96 -20.32 23.89
CA GLY A 466 -13.96 -19.25 23.89
C GLY A 466 -13.70 -18.19 22.83
N GLU A 467 -14.45 -17.10 22.91
CA GLU A 467 -14.48 -16.05 21.90
C GLU A 467 -13.08 -15.50 21.61
N SER A 468 -12.78 -15.33 20.32
CA SER A 468 -11.49 -14.77 19.89
C SER A 468 -11.37 -13.31 20.32
N LEU A 469 -10.25 -12.93 20.91
CA LEU A 469 -10.04 -11.57 21.38
C LEU A 469 -9.84 -10.60 20.20
N PRO A 470 -10.41 -9.38 20.24
CA PRO A 470 -10.25 -8.40 19.18
C PRO A 470 -8.78 -8.00 19.03
N ALA A 471 -8.20 -8.34 17.88
CA ALA A 471 -6.80 -8.05 17.56
C ALA A 471 -6.74 -7.18 16.30
N ARG A 472 -5.88 -6.17 16.32
CA ARG A 472 -5.70 -5.23 15.20
C ARG A 472 -4.22 -5.07 14.86
N LEU A 473 -3.97 -4.74 13.60
CA LEU A 473 -2.66 -4.32 13.11
C LEU A 473 -2.58 -2.80 13.18
N VAL A 474 -1.67 -2.28 14.01
CA VAL A 474 -1.40 -0.86 14.16
C VAL A 474 -0.21 -0.49 13.30
N TRP A 475 -0.39 0.54 12.50
CA TRP A 475 0.63 1.06 11.59
C TRP A 475 1.27 2.31 12.19
N ALA A 476 2.58 2.44 12.06
CA ALA A 476 3.26 3.68 12.42
C ALA A 476 2.78 4.87 11.56
N PRO A 477 2.99 6.11 12.04
CA PRO A 477 2.80 7.31 11.22
C PRO A 477 3.60 7.23 9.92
N HIS A 478 2.99 7.65 8.80
CA HIS A 478 3.62 7.63 7.47
C HIS A 478 4.30 8.95 7.11
N ALA A 479 3.85 10.06 7.69
CA ALA A 479 4.44 11.37 7.47
C ALA A 479 5.58 11.64 8.49
N PRO A 480 6.68 12.29 8.08
CA PRO A 480 7.68 12.76 9.02
C PRO A 480 7.01 13.75 9.99
N THR A 481 6.92 13.36 11.25
CA THR A 481 6.40 14.23 12.31
C THR A 481 7.45 15.31 12.56
N ASP A 482 7.05 16.59 12.51
CA ASP A 482 7.90 17.67 12.99
C ASP A 482 8.04 17.53 14.50
N ARG A 483 9.09 16.79 14.91
CA ARG A 483 9.33 16.45 16.31
C ARG A 483 9.47 17.71 17.17
N ALA A 484 10.10 18.77 16.62
CA ALA A 484 10.26 20.03 17.32
C ALA A 484 8.90 20.68 17.61
N ALA A 485 8.03 20.75 16.61
CA ALA A 485 6.68 21.30 16.79
C ALA A 485 5.84 20.50 17.79
N VAL A 486 5.90 19.16 17.75
CA VAL A 486 5.17 18.31 18.70
C VAL A 486 5.72 18.45 20.13
N LEU A 487 7.04 18.54 20.28
CA LEU A 487 7.65 18.77 21.59
C LEU A 487 7.24 20.13 22.17
N ASP A 488 7.23 21.17 21.36
CA ASP A 488 6.81 22.51 21.78
C ASP A 488 5.33 22.50 22.19
N GLU A 489 4.45 21.88 21.40
CA GLU A 489 3.03 21.74 21.70
C GLU A 489 2.78 20.95 22.99
N VAL A 490 3.42 19.78 23.14
CA VAL A 490 3.28 18.94 24.33
C VAL A 490 3.83 19.65 25.58
N THR A 491 4.98 20.32 25.46
CA THR A 491 5.59 21.06 26.57
C THR A 491 4.70 22.23 27.00
N GLN A 492 4.13 22.96 26.03
CA GLN A 492 3.23 24.07 26.31
C GLN A 492 1.91 23.59 26.92
N ALA A 493 1.32 22.51 26.40
CA ALA A 493 0.07 21.94 26.90
C ALA A 493 0.23 21.32 28.29
N TYR A 494 1.34 20.63 28.58
CA TYR A 494 1.66 20.14 29.92
C TYR A 494 1.93 21.31 30.89
N GLY A 495 2.73 22.30 30.47
CA GLY A 495 3.00 23.50 31.28
C GLY A 495 1.75 24.33 31.60
N ALA A 496 0.77 24.33 30.68
CA ALA A 496 -0.54 24.96 30.88
C ALA A 496 -1.53 24.11 31.70
N GLY A 497 -1.17 22.88 32.09
CA GLY A 497 -2.04 21.97 32.83
C GLY A 497 -3.19 21.38 32.00
N VAL A 498 -3.10 21.44 30.67
CA VAL A 498 -4.10 20.88 29.74
C VAL A 498 -3.94 19.37 29.57
N LEU A 499 -2.70 18.87 29.66
CA LEU A 499 -2.37 17.45 29.57
C LEU A 499 -1.76 16.93 30.86
N SER A 500 -2.04 15.66 31.20
CA SER A 500 -1.31 14.94 32.25
C SER A 500 0.09 14.54 31.77
N LEU A 501 0.97 14.22 32.71
CA LEU A 501 2.32 13.75 32.40
C LEU A 501 2.29 12.45 31.58
N GLU A 502 1.37 11.55 31.90
CA GLU A 502 1.18 10.29 31.18
C GLU A 502 0.78 10.52 29.72
N THR A 503 -0.18 11.42 29.47
CA THR A 503 -0.61 11.75 28.11
C THR A 503 0.49 12.47 27.35
N ALA A 504 1.24 13.37 28.00
CA ALA A 504 2.37 14.07 27.38
C ALA A 504 3.49 13.10 26.95
N VAL A 505 3.88 12.17 27.81
CA VAL A 505 4.90 11.16 27.51
C VAL A 505 4.43 10.19 26.42
N ALA A 506 3.16 9.78 26.45
CA ALA A 506 2.56 8.95 25.39
C ALA A 506 2.57 9.66 24.03
N MET A 507 2.16 10.93 23.98
CA MET A 507 2.19 11.75 22.75
C MET A 507 3.61 11.92 22.19
N LEU A 508 4.63 12.07 23.06
CA LEU A 508 6.02 12.13 22.63
C LEU A 508 6.51 10.77 22.09
N GLY A 509 6.12 9.67 22.71
CA GLY A 509 6.41 8.32 22.21
C GLY A 509 5.80 8.09 20.82
N GLU A 510 4.54 8.49 20.63
CA GLU A 510 3.86 8.42 19.33
C GLU A 510 4.50 9.31 18.26
N ALA A 511 5.06 10.45 18.65
CA ALA A 511 5.83 11.34 17.76
C ALA A 511 7.25 10.81 17.43
N GLY A 512 7.61 9.63 17.96
CA GLY A 512 8.87 8.95 17.65
C GLY A 512 10.07 9.45 18.47
N TYR A 513 9.83 10.04 19.64
CA TYR A 513 10.90 10.20 20.64
C TYR A 513 11.33 8.83 21.18
N PRO A 514 12.62 8.63 21.54
CA PRO A 514 13.16 7.33 21.95
C PRO A 514 12.68 6.94 23.36
N ILE A 515 11.39 6.68 23.50
CA ILE A 515 10.70 6.26 24.72
C ILE A 515 10.27 4.82 24.50
N GLN A 516 10.97 3.88 25.15
CA GLN A 516 10.73 2.44 24.97
C GLN A 516 9.45 2.00 25.68
N ASP A 517 9.19 2.57 26.85
CA ASP A 517 8.00 2.36 27.65
C ASP A 517 7.58 3.68 28.31
N ALA A 518 6.34 4.11 28.04
CA ALA A 518 5.80 5.35 28.57
C ALA A 518 5.58 5.30 30.08
N ALA A 519 5.21 4.14 30.64
CA ALA A 519 5.00 3.97 32.07
C ALA A 519 6.34 4.01 32.83
N GLU A 520 7.38 3.36 32.31
CA GLU A 520 8.72 3.44 32.89
C GLU A 520 9.30 4.86 32.84
N GLU A 521 9.10 5.57 31.74
CA GLU A 521 9.60 6.94 31.58
C GLU A 521 8.88 7.92 32.52
N VAL A 522 7.55 7.80 32.68
CA VAL A 522 6.80 8.56 33.68
C VAL A 522 7.29 8.28 35.09
N ALA A 523 7.56 7.01 35.43
CA ALA A 523 8.09 6.63 36.73
C ALA A 523 9.47 7.26 37.00
N ARG A 524 10.36 7.27 35.99
CA ARG A 524 11.69 7.89 36.05
C ARG A 524 11.61 9.40 36.25
N ILE A 525 10.69 10.08 35.54
CA ILE A 525 10.46 11.52 35.69
C ILE A 525 9.96 11.85 37.10
N ARG A 526 9.00 11.07 37.62
CA ARG A 526 8.48 11.24 38.99
C ARG A 526 9.56 11.02 40.04
N GLN A 527 10.39 9.99 39.89
CA GLN A 527 11.48 9.70 40.81
C GLN A 527 12.52 10.82 40.83
N SER A 528 12.93 11.31 39.66
CA SER A 528 13.85 12.45 39.54
C SER A 528 13.28 13.72 40.18
N ALA A 529 11.99 14.01 39.95
CA ALA A 529 11.32 15.16 40.55
C ALA A 529 11.23 15.07 42.09
N GLN A 530 11.00 13.87 42.63
CA GLN A 530 11.00 13.63 44.06
C GLN A 530 12.40 13.83 44.66
N GLN A 531 13.45 13.32 44.02
CA GLN A 531 14.83 13.53 44.45
C GLN A 531 15.21 15.01 44.44
N GLU A 532 14.89 15.75 43.37
CA GLU A 532 15.13 17.19 43.33
C GLU A 532 14.35 17.96 44.39
N SER A 533 13.11 17.56 44.69
CA SER A 533 12.33 18.20 45.75
C SER A 533 12.93 17.94 47.13
N GLN A 534 13.49 16.75 47.37
CA GLN A 534 14.18 16.41 48.60
C GLN A 534 15.48 17.22 48.74
N VAL A 535 16.29 17.30 47.68
CA VAL A 535 17.50 18.14 47.66
C VAL A 535 17.16 19.60 47.90
N ARG A 536 16.13 20.15 47.26
CA ARG A 536 15.67 21.53 47.51
C ARG A 536 15.17 21.73 48.94
N MET A 537 14.52 20.74 49.55
CA MET A 537 14.10 20.81 50.95
C MET A 537 15.28 20.73 51.92
N GLU A 538 16.29 19.91 51.62
CA GLU A 538 17.53 19.80 52.39
C GLU A 538 18.38 21.07 52.28
N GLU A 539 18.52 21.65 51.08
CA GLU A 539 19.17 22.95 50.86
C GLU A 539 18.43 24.09 51.57
N ALA A 540 17.09 24.11 51.50
CA ALA A 540 16.28 25.09 52.23
C ALA A 540 16.37 24.91 53.76
N ALA A 541 16.54 23.67 54.25
CA ALA A 541 16.77 23.38 55.67
C ALA A 541 18.19 23.79 56.11
N ALA A 542 19.20 23.55 55.28
CA ALA A 542 20.58 23.97 55.51
C ALA A 542 20.71 25.51 55.53
N ALA A 543 20.01 26.22 54.64
CA ALA A 543 19.94 27.68 54.62
C ALA A 543 19.28 28.27 55.88
N ARG A 544 18.37 27.54 56.53
CA ARG A 544 17.76 27.94 57.82
C ARG A 544 18.63 27.61 59.04
N GLY A 545 19.58 26.68 58.93
CA GLY A 545 20.50 26.30 60.00
C GLY A 545 21.73 27.22 60.16
N GLY A 546 22.03 28.05 59.16
CA GLY A 546 23.28 28.83 59.08
C GLY A 546 23.26 30.25 59.66
N GLY A 547 22.22 30.69 60.38
CA GLY A 547 22.11 32.08 60.79
C GLY A 547 21.48 32.32 62.16
N ARG A 548 22.28 32.24 63.25
CA ARG A 548 22.18 33.11 64.44
C ARG A 548 23.28 32.86 65.48
N GLU A 549 24.39 33.57 65.36
CA GLU A 549 25.11 34.14 66.50
C GLU A 549 25.30 35.65 66.22
N GLY A 550 24.93 36.50 67.17
CA GLY A 550 25.11 37.96 67.09
C GLY A 550 23.84 38.76 67.37
N GLN A 551 23.83 39.43 68.52
CA GLN A 551 22.73 40.06 69.26
C GLN A 551 22.04 41.29 68.62
N PRO A 552 20.85 41.68 69.16
CA PRO A 552 20.04 42.83 68.75
C PRO A 552 20.28 44.12 69.60
N GLN A 553 19.60 45.21 69.19
CA GLN A 553 19.44 46.57 69.79
C GLN A 553 20.46 47.64 69.36
N GLU A 554 20.11 48.90 69.13
CA GLU A 554 18.82 49.62 69.01
C GLU A 554 19.08 50.96 68.28
N ALA A 555 17.98 51.60 67.90
CA ALA A 555 17.89 52.74 67.00
C ALA A 555 18.52 54.06 67.50
N ALA A 556 18.95 54.91 66.55
CA ALA A 556 18.95 56.35 66.70
C ALA A 556 18.61 57.04 65.36
N ALA A 557 17.81 58.09 65.48
CA ALA A 557 16.95 58.70 64.47
C ALA A 557 17.57 59.85 63.66
N GLY A 558 16.84 60.25 62.60
CA GLY A 558 16.91 61.55 61.91
C GLY A 558 17.46 61.44 60.47
N SER A 559 16.92 62.07 59.42
CA SER A 559 15.84 63.04 59.24
C SER A 559 15.77 63.41 57.74
N GLY A 560 14.59 63.83 57.24
CA GLY A 560 14.42 64.61 55.99
C GLY A 560 13.91 63.78 54.80
N ALA A 561 12.66 63.84 54.37
CA ALA A 561 11.87 64.95 53.80
C ALA A 561 12.13 65.23 52.30
N GLU A 562 11.07 64.97 51.52
CA GLU A 562 10.58 65.68 50.31
C GLU A 562 11.18 65.46 48.90
N ALA A 563 10.32 64.83 48.07
CA ALA A 563 9.68 65.38 46.86
C ALA A 563 10.30 65.19 45.46
N ALA A 564 9.50 64.54 44.59
CA ALA A 564 9.06 64.95 43.23
C ALA A 564 8.87 63.68 42.34
N GLY A 565 7.76 63.40 41.63
CA GLY A 565 6.62 64.21 41.21
C GLY A 565 6.69 64.54 39.71
N GLN A 566 6.10 63.69 38.84
CA GLN A 566 5.42 63.99 37.54
C GLN A 566 5.12 62.66 36.80
N GLU A 567 3.89 62.16 36.69
CA GLU A 567 2.77 62.55 35.81
C GLU A 567 3.00 62.33 34.29
N LYS A 568 2.29 61.38 33.67
CA LYS A 568 1.05 61.67 32.92
C LYS A 568 0.36 60.42 32.39
N ALA A 569 -0.96 60.40 32.62
CA ALA A 569 -1.94 59.52 32.01
C ALA A 569 -2.44 60.09 30.67
N GLY A 570 -3.00 59.23 29.82
CA GLY A 570 -3.80 59.61 28.66
C GLY A 570 -4.52 58.39 28.10
N GLY A 571 -5.73 58.12 28.61
CA GLY A 571 -6.65 57.15 28.01
C GLY A 571 -7.52 57.81 26.94
N PHE A 572 -8.09 57.01 26.02
CA PHE A 572 -9.38 57.25 25.38
C PHE A 572 -9.83 55.96 24.66
N GLY A 573 -11.05 55.51 24.96
CA GLY A 573 -11.75 54.44 24.23
C GLY A 573 -12.78 54.99 23.23
N PHE A 574 -13.66 54.09 22.75
CA PHE A 574 -14.68 54.19 21.67
C PHE A 574 -14.19 53.70 20.30
N GLY A 575 -14.89 52.86 19.54
CA GLY A 575 -16.21 52.23 19.71
C GLY A 575 -16.47 51.27 18.53
N ALA A 576 -17.41 50.33 18.73
CA ALA A 576 -17.85 49.36 17.75
C ALA A 576 -18.83 49.96 16.72
N GLY A 577 -18.84 49.41 15.49
CA GLY A 577 -19.84 49.70 14.46
C GLY A 577 -19.83 48.62 13.36
N ALA A 578 -21.00 48.07 13.08
CA ALA A 578 -21.24 46.89 12.26
C ALA A 578 -21.64 47.20 10.79
N LEU A 579 -21.62 46.14 9.98
CA LEU A 579 -22.46 45.85 8.78
C LEU A 579 -22.17 46.56 7.45
N GLY A 580 -22.08 45.74 6.40
CA GLY A 580 -22.24 46.15 5.00
C GLY A 580 -22.05 45.00 4.01
N GLN A 581 -23.14 44.32 3.67
CA GLN A 581 -23.25 43.44 2.49
C GLN A 581 -23.14 44.25 1.19
N ARG A 582 -22.48 43.67 0.18
CA ARG A 582 -23.00 43.55 -1.19
C ARG A 582 -22.26 42.46 -1.94
#